data_AF-A0A936SMU4-F1
#
_entry.id   AF-A0A936SMU4-F1
#
_cell.length_a   1.000
_cell.length_b   1.000
_cell.length_c   1.000
_cell.angle_alpha   90.00
_cell.angle_beta   90.00
_cell.angle_gamma   90.00
#
_symmetry.space_group_name_H-M   'P 1'
#
loop_
_entity.id
_entity.type
_entity.pdbx_description
1 polymer ?
#
loop_
_entity_poly.entity_id
_entity_poly.type
_entity_poly.pdbx_seq_one_letter_code
_entity_poly.pdbx_strand_id
1 'polypeptide(L)'
;MISAEKFYFPIERGVIRPAWCVLLWLDTAAYYVVVDAADQELLWRKNITESQTQASTYSVYGSLTAMTRAADSPAPGTPSCPSPNPCPQPAMIARTPFTLIGNEPPYTFNNNGWVADGENRTIGNAAEAGIDRDGTQGVDNNGWAFSDAGRNFVFAYDPAPGLTPPGQSPLPTGTQPYPPTPFQQGSATNAFYLANRWHDETYLLGFNESSRNFQTDNFGRGGISNDSLSVEIQDGTGSNSANFSTPADGIRPRAQFFVWTSSTPARDGALDAQIVLHEFTHGLSNRLIGNATGLTGNMARNGRGLVRFFCIGIAV
;
A
#
# COMPACT_ATOMS: atom_id res chain seq x y z
N MET A 1 -7.37 16.51 -29.26
CA MET A 1 -7.26 15.64 -30.45
C MET A 1 -8.48 14.73 -30.47
N ILE A 2 -9.07 14.44 -31.63
CA ILE A 2 -10.20 13.50 -31.74
C ILE A 2 -9.81 12.47 -32.79
N SER A 3 -9.88 11.18 -32.45
CA SER A 3 -9.80 10.09 -33.43
C SER A 3 -11.09 9.29 -33.41
N ALA A 4 -11.50 8.79 -34.57
CA ALA A 4 -12.70 8.00 -34.73
C ALA A 4 -12.41 6.81 -35.65
N GLU A 5 -12.76 5.61 -35.19
CA GLU A 5 -12.58 4.36 -35.93
C GLU A 5 -13.90 3.60 -35.98
N LYS A 6 -14.18 2.97 -37.12
CA LYS A 6 -15.40 2.19 -37.31
C LYS A 6 -15.17 0.74 -36.89
N PHE A 7 -16.06 0.19 -36.07
CA PHE A 7 -15.98 -1.20 -35.63
C PHE A 7 -17.38 -1.79 -35.39
N TYR A 8 -17.44 -3.08 -35.04
CA TYR A 8 -18.69 -3.74 -34.67
C TYR A 8 -18.75 -3.88 -33.15
N PHE A 9 -19.79 -3.30 -32.53
CA PHE A 9 -19.98 -3.35 -31.08
C PHE A 9 -21.13 -4.31 -30.73
N PRO A 10 -20.90 -5.31 -29.85
CA PRO A 10 -21.95 -6.20 -29.38
C PRO A 10 -22.83 -5.45 -28.38
N ILE A 11 -24.13 -5.38 -28.66
CA ILE A 11 -25.11 -4.72 -27.77
C ILE A 11 -25.88 -5.75 -26.94
N GLU A 12 -26.12 -6.94 -27.50
CA GLU A 12 -26.80 -8.05 -26.83
C GLU A 12 -26.24 -9.38 -27.35
N ARG A 13 -26.59 -10.48 -26.69
CA ARG A 13 -26.11 -11.81 -27.05
C ARG A 13 -26.55 -12.15 -28.49
N GLY A 14 -25.59 -12.22 -29.41
CA GLY A 14 -25.82 -12.51 -30.83
C GLY A 14 -26.17 -11.29 -31.70
N VAL A 15 -26.20 -10.09 -31.12
CA VAL A 15 -26.51 -8.84 -31.85
C VAL A 15 -25.28 -7.92 -31.86
N ILE A 16 -24.81 -7.61 -33.07
CA ILE A 16 -23.67 -6.72 -33.32
C ILE A 16 -24.13 -5.59 -34.23
N ARG A 17 -23.79 -4.35 -33.87
CA ARG A 17 -24.10 -3.17 -34.70
C ARG A 17 -22.82 -2.46 -35.12
N PRO A 18 -22.80 -1.87 -36.34
CA PRO A 18 -21.71 -0.97 -36.72
C PRO A 18 -21.74 0.26 -35.81
N ALA A 19 -20.61 0.58 -35.21
CA ALA A 19 -20.44 1.68 -34.29
C ALA A 19 -19.16 2.46 -34.61
N TRP A 20 -19.11 3.70 -34.12
CA TRP A 20 -17.91 4.52 -34.08
C TRP A 20 -17.31 4.46 -32.69
N CYS A 21 -16.07 4.01 -32.60
CA CYS A 21 -15.23 4.21 -31.44
C CYS A 21 -14.57 5.59 -31.58
N VAL A 22 -14.84 6.48 -30.64
CA VAL A 22 -14.31 7.84 -30.61
C VAL A 22 -13.43 8.02 -29.38
N LEU A 23 -12.19 8.42 -29.61
CA LEU A 23 -11.28 8.88 -28.57
C LEU A 23 -11.40 10.40 -28.46
N LEU A 24 -11.98 10.87 -27.36
CA LEU A 24 -12.17 12.30 -27.10
C LEU A 24 -11.14 12.76 -26.08
N TRP A 25 -10.25 13.67 -26.48
CA TRP A 25 -9.36 14.37 -25.56
C TRP A 25 -9.92 15.76 -25.25
N LEU A 26 -10.33 15.97 -24.01
CA LEU A 26 -10.66 17.25 -23.39
C LEU A 26 -9.45 17.78 -22.62
N ASP A 27 -9.51 19.05 -22.19
CA ASP A 27 -8.41 19.71 -21.47
C ASP A 27 -7.99 18.99 -20.18
N THR A 28 -8.95 18.38 -19.49
CA THR A 28 -8.72 17.68 -18.21
C THR A 28 -9.15 16.22 -18.23
N ALA A 29 -9.66 15.71 -19.36
CA ALA A 29 -10.14 14.35 -19.43
C ALA A 29 -10.08 13.72 -20.83
N ALA A 30 -9.73 12.45 -20.91
CA ALA A 30 -9.88 11.63 -22.09
C ALA A 30 -11.04 10.64 -21.92
N TYR A 31 -11.83 10.44 -22.97
CA TYR A 31 -12.93 9.48 -22.99
C TYR A 31 -12.81 8.54 -24.18
N TYR A 32 -13.13 7.28 -23.94
CA TYR A 32 -13.44 6.31 -24.98
C TYR A 32 -14.95 6.20 -25.09
N VAL A 33 -15.50 6.57 -26.25
CA VAL A 33 -16.94 6.68 -26.48
C VAL A 33 -17.32 5.79 -27.66
N VAL A 34 -18.34 4.97 -27.48
CA VAL A 34 -18.91 4.15 -28.55
C VAL A 34 -20.27 4.70 -28.90
N VAL A 35 -20.44 5.09 -30.16
CA VAL A 35 -21.68 5.67 -30.69
C VAL A 35 -22.18 4.78 -31.83
N ASP A 36 -23.46 4.44 -31.83
CA ASP A 36 -24.06 3.67 -32.91
C ASP A 36 -23.97 4.44 -34.25
N ALA A 37 -23.59 3.75 -35.33
CA ALA A 37 -23.38 4.41 -36.61
C ALA A 37 -24.68 4.77 -37.34
N ALA A 38 -25.82 4.19 -36.97
CA ALA A 38 -27.10 4.39 -37.65
C ALA A 38 -27.97 5.45 -36.99
N ASP A 39 -28.13 5.39 -35.67
CA ASP A 39 -29.01 6.28 -34.91
C ASP A 39 -28.28 7.28 -34.01
N GLN A 40 -26.94 7.22 -33.96
CA GLN A 40 -26.09 8.12 -33.18
C GLN A 40 -26.31 8.00 -31.67
N GLU A 41 -26.90 6.90 -31.21
CA GLU A 41 -27.09 6.64 -29.79
C GLU A 41 -25.74 6.35 -29.10
N LEU A 42 -25.57 6.88 -27.89
CA LEU A 42 -24.42 6.55 -27.05
C LEU A 42 -24.58 5.12 -26.52
N LEU A 43 -23.81 4.19 -27.08
CA LEU A 43 -23.84 2.79 -26.66
C LEU A 43 -22.98 2.56 -25.41
N TRP A 44 -21.85 3.25 -25.30
CA TRP A 44 -20.93 3.09 -24.19
C TRP A 44 -20.02 4.31 -24.03
N ARG A 45 -19.67 4.64 -22.78
CA ARG A 45 -18.61 5.60 -22.49
C ARG A 45 -17.75 5.11 -21.33
N LYS A 46 -16.44 5.33 -21.42
CA LYS A 46 -15.51 5.19 -20.30
C LYS A 46 -14.59 6.40 -20.25
N ASN A 47 -14.48 6.99 -19.06
CA ASN A 47 -13.41 7.93 -18.79
C ASN A 47 -12.09 7.14 -18.74
N ILE A 48 -11.14 7.53 -19.59
CA ILE A 48 -9.81 6.92 -19.70
C ILE A 48 -8.72 7.91 -19.26
N THR A 49 -9.11 8.98 -18.58
CA THR A 49 -8.18 9.94 -17.97
C THR A 49 -7.49 9.26 -16.81
N GLU A 50 -6.21 9.00 -17.01
CA GLU A 50 -5.37 8.27 -16.07
C GLU A 50 -4.04 9.02 -16.03
N SER A 51 -4.03 10.11 -15.29
CA SER A 51 -2.81 10.91 -15.11
C SER A 51 -2.71 11.34 -13.67
N GLN A 52 -1.83 10.66 -12.94
CA GLN A 52 -1.20 11.26 -11.80
C GLN A 52 -0.01 12.09 -12.27
N THR A 53 -0.06 13.39 -12.00
CA THR A 53 0.96 14.35 -12.50
C THR A 53 1.86 14.91 -11.43
N GLN A 54 1.45 14.83 -10.15
CA GLN A 54 2.21 15.38 -9.04
C GLN A 54 2.88 14.28 -8.22
N ALA A 55 4.18 14.44 -7.99
CA ALA A 55 4.92 13.59 -7.08
C ALA A 55 4.58 13.93 -5.61
N SER A 56 4.74 12.94 -4.74
CA SER A 56 4.72 13.12 -3.29
C SER A 56 6.07 12.69 -2.70
N THR A 57 6.48 13.31 -1.60
CA THR A 57 7.74 12.98 -0.93
C THR A 57 7.47 12.20 0.34
N TYR A 58 8.07 11.02 0.47
CA TYR A 58 7.93 10.14 1.65
C TYR A 58 9.27 10.03 2.38
N SER A 59 9.33 10.43 3.65
CA SER A 59 10.53 10.25 4.48
C SER A 59 10.45 8.94 5.27
N VAL A 60 11.23 7.96 4.83
CA VAL A 60 11.22 6.59 5.39
C VAL A 60 12.63 6.13 5.75
N TYR A 61 12.77 5.03 6.47
CA TYR A 61 14.06 4.39 6.71
C TYR A 61 14.50 3.66 5.43
N GLY A 62 15.12 4.41 4.51
CA GLY A 62 15.45 3.92 3.17
C GLY A 62 16.68 3.01 3.13
N SER A 63 16.65 2.04 2.22
CA SER A 63 17.81 1.24 1.81
C SER A 63 17.87 1.23 0.29
N LEU A 64 19.04 1.41 -0.32
CA LEU A 64 19.16 1.35 -1.78
C LEU A 64 19.40 -0.07 -2.31
N THR A 65 19.66 -1.03 -1.42
CA THR A 65 19.94 -2.42 -1.80
C THR A 65 18.71 -3.32 -1.71
N ALA A 66 17.77 -3.00 -0.81
CA ALA A 66 16.54 -3.76 -0.66
C ALA A 66 15.56 -3.52 -1.81
N MET A 67 14.79 -4.54 -2.18
CA MET A 67 13.80 -4.48 -3.26
C MET A 67 12.74 -3.40 -2.99
N THR A 68 12.27 -3.28 -1.76
CA THR A 68 11.27 -2.27 -1.35
C THR A 68 11.86 -0.88 -1.15
N ARG A 69 13.18 -0.71 -1.35
CA ARG A 69 13.94 0.50 -1.04
C ARG A 69 13.81 0.99 0.42
N ALA A 70 13.53 0.08 1.34
CA ALA A 70 13.43 0.33 2.77
C ALA A 70 14.40 -0.58 3.53
N ALA A 71 14.97 -0.06 4.61
CA ALA A 71 15.75 -0.83 5.58
C ALA A 71 14.79 -1.64 6.48
N ASP A 72 15.30 -2.69 7.13
CA ASP A 72 14.48 -3.55 7.98
C ASP A 72 13.81 -2.81 9.14
N SER A 73 14.50 -1.82 9.71
CA SER A 73 14.01 -1.05 10.84
C SER A 73 14.81 0.27 10.97
N PRO A 74 14.44 1.17 11.91
CA PRO A 74 15.22 2.37 12.20
C PRO A 74 16.68 2.11 12.60
N ALA A 75 16.97 0.92 13.13
CA ALA A 75 18.29 0.43 13.51
C ALA A 75 18.52 -0.94 12.86
N PRO A 76 18.78 -0.98 11.54
CA PRO A 76 18.77 -2.21 10.75
C PRO A 76 19.88 -3.16 11.20
N GLY A 77 19.49 -4.42 11.40
CA GLY A 77 20.39 -5.49 11.85
C GLY A 77 20.80 -6.45 10.76
N THR A 78 20.43 -6.23 9.50
CA THR A 78 20.72 -7.17 8.41
C THR A 78 21.98 -6.78 7.62
N PRO A 79 22.84 -7.76 7.27
CA PRO A 79 22.80 -9.16 7.72
C PRO A 79 23.10 -9.25 9.22
N SER A 80 22.36 -10.13 9.91
CA SER A 80 22.47 -10.30 11.36
C SER A 80 23.84 -10.76 11.79
N CYS A 81 24.17 -10.50 13.05
CA CYS A 81 25.41 -10.99 13.64
C CYS A 81 25.53 -12.52 13.45
N PRO A 82 26.71 -13.03 13.05
CA PRO A 82 26.91 -14.47 12.87
C PRO A 82 26.85 -15.25 14.20
N SER A 83 26.89 -14.57 15.35
CA SER A 83 26.74 -15.14 16.69
C SER A 83 25.68 -14.35 17.47
N PRO A 84 24.78 -15.02 18.23
CA PRO A 84 23.84 -14.36 19.14
C PRO A 84 24.51 -13.53 20.24
N ASN A 85 25.81 -13.76 20.51
CA ASN A 85 26.55 -13.02 21.53
C ASN A 85 27.99 -12.69 21.07
N PRO A 86 28.42 -11.41 21.11
CA PRO A 86 27.58 -10.21 21.28
C PRO A 86 26.91 -9.85 19.94
N CYS A 87 25.58 -9.70 19.96
CA CYS A 87 24.87 -9.02 18.88
C CYS A 87 24.28 -7.71 19.43
N PRO A 88 25.06 -6.62 19.47
CA PRO A 88 24.59 -5.35 19.98
C PRO A 88 23.49 -4.77 19.07
N GLN A 89 22.59 -3.98 19.65
CA GLN A 89 21.61 -3.22 18.86
C GLN A 89 22.38 -2.32 17.87
N PRO A 90 22.09 -2.42 16.55
CA PRO A 90 22.72 -1.57 15.55
C PRO A 90 22.45 -0.08 15.79
N ALA A 91 23.33 0.77 15.26
CA ALA A 91 23.10 2.21 15.26
C ALA A 91 21.85 2.55 14.42
N MET A 92 21.13 3.60 14.83
CA MET A 92 20.06 4.11 13.99
C MET A 92 20.59 4.76 12.72
N ILE A 93 19.84 4.58 11.64
CA ILE A 93 20.09 5.25 10.37
C ILE A 93 19.19 6.48 10.22
N ALA A 94 19.63 7.42 9.39
CA ALA A 94 18.80 8.56 8.99
C ALA A 94 17.69 8.11 8.03
N ARG A 95 16.56 8.82 8.06
CA ARG A 95 15.50 8.64 7.07
C ARG A 95 15.90 9.28 5.74
N THR A 96 15.55 8.61 4.65
CA THR A 96 15.79 9.05 3.27
C THR A 96 14.47 9.52 2.66
N PRO A 97 14.40 10.74 2.10
CA PRO A 97 13.22 11.17 1.34
C PRO A 97 13.21 10.53 -0.05
N PHE A 98 12.07 9.97 -0.43
CA PHE A 98 11.79 9.53 -1.80
C PHE A 98 10.67 10.37 -2.39
N THR A 99 10.96 11.10 -3.46
CA THR A 99 9.98 11.87 -4.21
C THR A 99 9.60 11.10 -5.47
N LEU A 100 8.35 10.66 -5.53
CA LEU A 100 7.83 9.85 -6.63
C LEU A 100 6.31 10.00 -6.76
N ILE A 101 5.82 9.68 -7.94
CA ILE A 101 4.40 9.52 -8.24
C ILE A 101 3.93 8.12 -7.86
N GLY A 102 4.76 7.10 -8.13
CA GLY A 102 4.39 5.69 -7.95
C GLY A 102 3.91 5.02 -9.23
N ASN A 103 4.15 5.64 -10.38
CA ASN A 103 3.83 5.11 -11.72
C ASN A 103 5.00 5.18 -12.69
N GLU A 104 6.20 5.53 -12.18
CA GLU A 104 7.42 5.59 -12.95
C GLU A 104 7.76 4.20 -13.50
N PRO A 105 8.32 4.09 -14.73
CA PRO A 105 8.77 2.80 -15.25
C PRO A 105 9.67 2.07 -14.24
N PRO A 106 9.44 0.77 -13.99
CA PRO A 106 8.55 -0.16 -14.72
C PRO A 106 7.08 -0.21 -14.25
N TYR A 107 6.65 0.60 -13.29
CA TYR A 107 5.34 0.50 -12.62
C TYR A 107 4.21 1.25 -13.34
N THR A 108 4.22 1.24 -14.68
CA THR A 108 3.25 2.00 -15.50
C THR A 108 1.82 1.47 -15.40
N PHE A 109 1.58 0.35 -14.69
CA PHE A 109 0.24 -0.13 -14.36
C PHE A 109 -0.46 0.77 -13.32
N ASN A 110 0.28 1.56 -12.54
CA ASN A 110 -0.30 2.36 -11.48
C ASN A 110 -0.83 3.70 -12.01
N ASN A 111 -2.00 3.66 -12.63
CA ASN A 111 -2.55 4.79 -13.37
C ASN A 111 -2.75 6.06 -12.52
N ASN A 112 -3.06 5.88 -11.23
CA ASN A 112 -3.32 6.96 -10.27
C ASN A 112 -2.12 7.27 -9.36
N GLY A 113 -0.98 6.60 -9.56
CA GLY A 113 0.14 6.64 -8.63
C GLY A 113 -0.24 6.17 -7.22
N TRP A 114 0.62 6.45 -6.24
CA TRP A 114 0.37 6.04 -4.85
C TRP A 114 -0.65 6.94 -4.16
N VAL A 115 -0.56 8.25 -4.37
CA VAL A 115 -1.51 9.25 -3.84
C VAL A 115 -2.02 10.04 -5.04
N ALA A 116 -3.34 10.15 -5.19
CA ALA A 116 -3.94 10.82 -6.35
C ALA A 116 -3.82 12.36 -6.27
N ASP A 117 -3.99 13.05 -7.40
CA ASP A 117 -3.96 14.50 -7.51
C ASP A 117 -5.10 15.12 -6.69
N GLY A 118 -4.76 16.07 -5.82
CA GLY A 118 -5.70 16.67 -4.86
C GLY A 118 -5.89 15.89 -3.55
N GLU A 119 -5.30 14.70 -3.42
CA GLU A 119 -5.24 13.97 -2.16
C GLU A 119 -3.98 14.35 -1.37
N ASN A 120 -4.12 14.51 -0.06
CA ASN A 120 -3.04 14.88 0.87
C ASN A 120 -2.90 13.92 2.05
N ARG A 121 -3.65 12.81 2.04
CA ARG A 121 -3.60 11.75 3.05
C ARG A 121 -2.86 10.53 2.53
N THR A 122 -2.45 9.66 3.43
CA THR A 122 -1.93 8.31 3.12
C THR A 122 -3.06 7.37 2.65
N ILE A 123 -3.73 7.76 1.58
CA ILE A 123 -4.82 7.04 0.91
C ILE A 123 -4.49 6.95 -0.58
N GLY A 124 -4.55 5.73 -1.12
CA GLY A 124 -4.18 5.43 -2.49
C GLY A 124 -5.04 4.33 -3.11
N ASN A 125 -4.76 4.01 -4.38
CA ASN A 125 -5.48 2.93 -5.05
C ASN A 125 -5.18 1.56 -4.43
N ALA A 126 -3.90 1.29 -4.12
CA ALA A 126 -3.46 0.00 -3.59
C ALA A 126 -3.66 -0.14 -2.07
N ALA A 127 -3.47 0.95 -1.33
CA ALA A 127 -3.48 0.92 0.13
C ALA A 127 -3.99 2.22 0.76
N GLU A 128 -4.49 2.08 1.98
CA GLU A 128 -4.79 3.14 2.94
C GLU A 128 -4.01 2.82 4.22
N ALA A 129 -3.33 3.81 4.81
CA ALA A 129 -2.60 3.60 6.05
C ALA A 129 -2.84 4.72 7.07
N GLY A 130 -2.97 4.36 8.33
CA GLY A 130 -3.14 5.32 9.42
C GLY A 130 -3.29 4.66 10.78
N ILE A 131 -3.51 5.51 11.78
CA ILE A 131 -3.70 5.11 13.17
C ILE A 131 -5.08 4.46 13.36
N ASP A 132 -5.12 3.33 14.06
CA ASP A 132 -6.34 2.72 14.58
C ASP A 132 -6.17 2.61 16.10
N ARG A 133 -6.97 3.34 16.87
CA ARG A 133 -6.85 3.38 18.33
C ARG A 133 -8.18 3.39 19.03
N ASP A 134 -9.27 3.60 18.30
CA ASP A 134 -10.61 3.64 18.86
C ASP A 134 -11.22 2.23 19.05
N GLY A 135 -10.55 1.19 18.54
CA GLY A 135 -10.94 -0.22 18.68
C GLY A 135 -11.99 -0.68 17.66
N THR A 136 -12.40 0.21 16.76
CA THR A 136 -13.21 -0.10 15.59
C THR A 136 -12.29 -0.54 14.46
N GLN A 137 -12.60 -1.66 13.81
CA GLN A 137 -11.80 -2.12 12.67
C GLN A 137 -11.83 -1.08 11.55
N GLY A 138 -10.65 -0.61 11.16
CA GLY A 138 -10.41 0.39 10.13
C GLY A 138 -9.44 1.45 10.63
N VAL A 139 -8.78 2.15 9.71
CA VAL A 139 -8.06 3.38 10.07
C VAL A 139 -9.04 4.37 10.72
N ASP A 140 -8.68 4.91 11.88
CA ASP A 140 -9.50 5.88 12.61
C ASP A 140 -9.84 7.08 11.72
N ASN A 141 -10.98 7.73 11.97
CA ASN A 141 -11.28 8.99 11.32
C ASN A 141 -10.22 10.05 11.68
N ASN A 142 -9.56 10.62 10.67
CA ASN A 142 -8.39 11.50 10.80
C ASN A 142 -7.11 10.83 11.30
N GLY A 143 -7.03 9.49 11.30
CA GLY A 143 -5.85 8.72 11.69
C GLY A 143 -4.72 8.70 10.65
N TRP A 144 -4.93 9.22 9.45
CA TRP A 144 -3.93 9.26 8.38
C TRP A 144 -2.75 10.20 8.70
N ALA A 145 -1.65 10.04 7.96
CA ALA A 145 -0.68 11.12 7.84
C ALA A 145 -1.19 12.15 6.84
N PHE A 146 -0.91 13.43 7.11
CA PHE A 146 -1.31 14.54 6.24
C PHE A 146 -0.07 15.24 5.70
N SER A 147 0.06 15.33 4.38
CA SER A 147 1.16 16.04 3.75
C SER A 147 1.05 17.55 3.93
N ASP A 148 2.17 18.25 3.76
CA ASP A 148 2.13 19.71 3.54
C ASP A 148 1.53 20.06 2.16
N ALA A 149 1.45 21.37 1.87
CA ALA A 149 0.95 21.88 0.58
C ALA A 149 1.79 21.44 -0.63
N GLY A 150 3.03 21.00 -0.41
CA GLY A 150 3.93 20.45 -1.43
C GLY A 150 3.86 18.92 -1.53
N ARG A 151 2.87 18.28 -0.90
CA ARG A 151 2.72 16.81 -0.86
C ARG A 151 3.93 16.10 -0.22
N ASN A 152 4.54 16.75 0.76
CA ASN A 152 5.62 16.17 1.55
C ASN A 152 5.07 15.52 2.82
N PHE A 153 5.19 14.20 2.90
CA PHE A 153 4.99 13.39 4.11
C PHE A 153 6.33 13.26 4.84
N VAL A 154 6.79 14.38 5.40
CA VAL A 154 8.10 14.50 6.05
C VAL A 154 7.91 15.02 7.48
N PHE A 155 8.02 14.13 8.45
CA PHE A 155 7.74 14.43 9.85
C PHE A 155 9.01 14.32 10.69
N ALA A 156 9.27 15.27 11.60
CA ALA A 156 10.38 15.19 12.54
C ALA A 156 10.01 14.29 13.73
N TYR A 157 10.72 13.17 13.89
CA TYR A 157 10.53 12.22 15.00
C TYR A 157 11.79 11.36 15.17
N ASP A 158 12.10 10.98 16.42
CA ASP A 158 13.19 10.12 16.88
C ASP A 158 12.66 8.87 17.62
N PRO A 159 12.46 7.72 16.93
CA PRO A 159 11.93 6.52 17.58
C PRO A 159 12.99 5.79 18.39
N ALA A 160 12.57 4.92 19.32
CA ALA A 160 13.48 4.01 20.01
C ALA A 160 14.28 3.16 19.00
N PRO A 161 15.61 3.02 19.14
CA PRO A 161 16.41 3.34 20.34
C PRO A 161 16.90 4.79 20.50
N GLY A 162 16.64 5.72 19.56
CA GLY A 162 16.94 7.15 19.72
C GLY A 162 18.39 7.57 19.49
N LEU A 163 18.59 8.80 19.03
CA LEU A 163 19.90 9.48 19.04
C LEU A 163 19.72 10.88 19.65
N THR A 164 20.00 11.12 20.94
CA THR A 164 20.56 10.22 21.99
C THR A 164 19.54 9.22 22.55
N PRO A 165 19.97 8.01 22.98
CA PRO A 165 19.09 7.05 23.61
C PRO A 165 18.36 7.62 24.84
N PRO A 166 17.10 7.22 25.11
CA PRO A 166 16.47 5.99 24.62
C PRO A 166 15.43 6.18 23.48
N GLY A 167 15.37 7.36 22.85
CA GLY A 167 14.36 7.72 21.85
C GLY A 167 13.01 8.12 22.45
N GLN A 168 12.03 8.43 21.61
CA GLN A 168 10.68 8.82 22.06
C GLN A 168 9.68 7.66 22.05
N SER A 169 8.71 7.72 22.96
CA SER A 169 7.58 6.77 22.98
C SER A 169 6.75 6.89 21.70
N PRO A 170 6.34 5.78 21.07
CA PRO A 170 5.48 5.79 19.90
C PRO A 170 4.06 6.28 20.21
N LEU A 171 3.67 6.17 21.49
CA LEU A 171 2.33 6.54 21.94
C LEU A 171 2.33 7.89 22.66
N PRO A 172 1.36 8.77 22.37
CA PRO A 172 1.15 10.00 23.11
C PRO A 172 0.71 9.70 24.55
N THR A 173 1.02 10.62 25.46
CA THR A 173 0.52 10.57 26.84
C THR A 173 -0.92 11.05 26.88
N GLY A 174 -1.84 10.20 27.36
CA GLY A 174 -3.26 10.55 27.50
C GLY A 174 -4.10 10.15 26.28
N THR A 175 -5.04 11.00 25.90
CA THR A 175 -5.95 10.76 24.77
C THR A 175 -5.21 10.85 23.44
N GLN A 176 -5.59 10.01 22.48
CA GLN A 176 -5.05 10.07 21.12
C GLN A 176 -5.40 11.41 20.44
N PRO A 177 -4.39 12.15 19.92
CA PRO A 177 -4.61 13.40 19.21
C PRO A 177 -4.95 13.13 17.73
N TYR A 178 -5.80 13.97 17.16
CA TYR A 178 -6.05 14.05 15.72
C TYR A 178 -5.88 15.51 15.26
N PRO A 179 -5.06 15.80 14.23
CA PRO A 179 -4.22 14.87 13.49
C PRO A 179 -3.18 14.17 14.38
N PRO A 180 -2.67 12.98 13.99
CA PRO A 180 -1.77 12.21 14.84
C PRO A 180 -0.46 12.96 15.13
N THR A 181 0.27 12.53 16.16
CA THR A 181 1.58 13.10 16.47
C THR A 181 2.57 12.97 15.29
N PRO A 182 3.64 13.79 15.21
CA PRO A 182 4.66 13.63 14.16
C PRO A 182 5.27 12.23 14.10
N PHE A 183 5.41 11.54 15.23
CA PHE A 183 5.80 10.14 15.28
C PHE A 183 4.80 9.25 14.52
N GLN A 184 3.52 9.36 14.88
CA GLN A 184 2.45 8.53 14.32
C GLN A 184 2.26 8.79 12.83
N GLN A 185 2.29 10.05 12.38
CA GLN A 185 2.23 10.38 10.96
C GLN A 185 3.45 9.87 10.19
N GLY A 186 4.63 9.91 10.82
CA GLY A 186 5.85 9.31 10.28
C GLY A 186 5.77 7.79 10.15
N SER A 187 5.19 7.11 11.14
CA SER A 187 4.93 5.67 11.13
C SER A 187 3.92 5.29 10.05
N ALA A 188 2.82 6.04 9.93
CA ALA A 188 1.83 5.91 8.86
C ALA A 188 2.42 6.10 7.47
N THR A 189 3.29 7.08 7.30
CA THR A 189 4.02 7.31 6.05
C THR A 189 4.92 6.12 5.71
N ASN A 190 5.63 5.55 6.69
CA ASN A 190 6.50 4.40 6.49
C ASN A 190 5.72 3.16 6.04
N ALA A 191 4.62 2.83 6.73
CA ALA A 191 3.78 1.70 6.38
C ALA A 191 3.08 1.87 5.02
N PHE A 192 2.61 3.09 4.71
CA PHE A 192 2.03 3.41 3.40
C PHE A 192 3.04 3.23 2.26
N TYR A 193 4.27 3.72 2.45
CA TYR A 193 5.36 3.55 1.50
C TYR A 193 5.66 2.07 1.26
N LEU A 194 5.79 1.28 2.33
CA LEU A 194 6.03 -0.16 2.24
C LEU A 194 4.89 -0.90 1.54
N ALA A 195 3.63 -0.55 1.83
CA ALA A 195 2.45 -1.16 1.22
C ALA A 195 2.43 -0.94 -0.29
N ASN A 196 2.65 0.30 -0.74
CA ASN A 196 2.68 0.60 -2.17
C ASN A 196 3.89 0.00 -2.88
N ARG A 197 5.08 0.05 -2.28
CA ARG A 197 6.27 -0.65 -2.83
C ARG A 197 6.04 -2.14 -2.96
N TRP A 198 5.52 -2.78 -1.91
CA TRP A 198 5.24 -4.21 -1.94
C TRP A 198 4.17 -4.56 -2.99
N HIS A 199 3.10 -3.77 -3.08
CA HIS A 199 2.10 -3.92 -4.13
C HIS A 199 2.76 -3.86 -5.51
N ASP A 200 3.58 -2.84 -5.75
CA ASP A 200 4.16 -2.61 -7.05
C ASP A 200 5.15 -3.70 -7.47
N GLU A 201 5.99 -4.15 -6.55
CA GLU A 201 6.92 -5.25 -6.78
C GLU A 201 6.20 -6.58 -6.99
N THR A 202 5.20 -6.89 -6.18
CA THR A 202 4.42 -8.14 -6.34
C THR A 202 3.57 -8.12 -7.61
N TYR A 203 3.12 -6.95 -8.07
CA TYR A 203 2.45 -6.80 -9.35
C TYR A 203 3.37 -7.23 -10.51
N LEU A 204 4.63 -6.76 -10.52
CA LEU A 204 5.62 -7.19 -11.52
C LEU A 204 5.90 -8.70 -11.48
N LEU A 205 5.77 -9.32 -10.30
CA LEU A 205 5.87 -10.76 -10.11
C LEU A 205 4.58 -11.54 -10.44
N GLY A 206 3.52 -10.85 -10.91
CA GLY A 206 2.28 -11.46 -11.39
C GLY A 206 1.09 -11.40 -10.43
N PHE A 207 1.23 -10.75 -9.27
CA PHE A 207 0.10 -10.45 -8.38
C PHE A 207 -0.64 -9.18 -8.87
N ASN A 208 -1.34 -9.35 -9.99
CA ASN A 208 -2.15 -8.32 -10.64
C ASN A 208 -3.65 -8.51 -10.38
N GLU A 209 -4.49 -7.72 -11.04
CA GLU A 209 -5.94 -7.70 -10.87
C GLU A 209 -6.57 -9.07 -11.16
N SER A 210 -6.15 -9.74 -12.23
CA SER A 210 -6.62 -11.10 -12.56
C SER A 210 -6.19 -12.15 -11.53
N SER A 211 -5.08 -11.92 -10.85
CA SER A 211 -4.57 -12.74 -9.74
C SER A 211 -5.16 -12.35 -8.38
N ARG A 212 -6.08 -11.37 -8.34
CA ARG A 212 -6.81 -10.90 -7.14
C ARG A 212 -5.92 -10.11 -6.18
N ASN A 213 -5.17 -9.15 -6.74
CA ASN A 213 -4.40 -8.19 -5.96
C ASN A 213 -5.29 -7.24 -5.13
N PHE A 214 -4.69 -6.27 -4.45
CA PHE A 214 -5.40 -5.36 -3.56
C PHE A 214 -5.48 -3.98 -4.19
N GLN A 215 -6.63 -3.62 -4.76
CA GLN A 215 -6.83 -2.33 -5.42
C GLN A 215 -8.28 -1.83 -5.30
N THR A 216 -8.43 -0.51 -5.14
CA THR A 216 -9.76 0.12 -5.15
C THR A 216 -10.35 0.11 -6.56
N ASP A 217 -9.54 0.46 -7.56
CA ASP A 217 -9.87 0.40 -8.98
C ASP A 217 -8.87 -0.50 -9.71
N ASN A 218 -9.41 -1.45 -10.48
CA ASN A 218 -8.66 -2.41 -11.29
C ASN A 218 -8.48 -1.92 -12.74
N PHE A 219 -8.93 -0.71 -13.06
CA PHE A 219 -8.81 -0.06 -14.37
C PHE A 219 -9.47 -0.87 -15.53
N GLY A 220 -10.30 -1.85 -15.19
CA GLY A 220 -10.90 -2.80 -16.14
C GLY A 220 -9.97 -3.94 -16.57
N ARG A 221 -8.91 -4.25 -15.80
CA ARG A 221 -7.92 -5.30 -16.10
C ARG A 221 -8.25 -6.69 -15.53
N GLY A 222 -9.41 -6.84 -14.90
CA GLY A 222 -9.88 -8.09 -14.32
C GLY A 222 -10.06 -8.00 -12.80
N GLY A 223 -10.27 -9.14 -12.15
CA GLY A 223 -10.51 -9.21 -10.71
C GLY A 223 -11.81 -8.53 -10.26
N ILE A 224 -12.00 -8.44 -8.95
CA ILE A 224 -13.07 -7.69 -8.29
C ILE A 224 -12.44 -6.54 -7.51
N SER A 225 -12.69 -5.30 -7.92
CA SER A 225 -12.11 -4.11 -7.29
C SER A 225 -12.73 -3.80 -5.91
N ASN A 226 -12.37 -2.65 -5.35
CA ASN A 226 -12.80 -2.13 -4.03
C ASN A 226 -12.24 -2.91 -2.84
N ASP A 227 -11.00 -3.39 -3.00
CA ASP A 227 -10.32 -4.20 -1.99
C ASP A 227 -8.88 -3.74 -1.70
N SER A 228 -8.65 -2.44 -1.74
CA SER A 228 -7.41 -1.83 -1.29
C SER A 228 -7.07 -2.22 0.15
N LEU A 229 -5.77 -2.40 0.38
CA LEU A 229 -5.23 -2.82 1.67
C LEU A 229 -5.44 -1.75 2.74
N SER A 230 -6.15 -2.09 3.81
CA SER A 230 -6.23 -1.24 5.01
C SER A 230 -5.07 -1.58 5.95
N VAL A 231 -4.20 -0.60 6.22
CA VAL A 231 -3.02 -0.72 7.06
C VAL A 231 -3.24 0.07 8.35
N GLU A 232 -3.54 -0.66 9.42
CA GLU A 232 -3.88 -0.13 10.73
C GLU A 232 -2.66 -0.15 11.65
N ILE A 233 -2.30 1.03 12.13
CA ILE A 233 -1.03 1.27 12.81
C ILE A 233 -1.28 1.65 14.24
N GLN A 234 -0.47 1.06 15.13
CA GLN A 234 -0.64 1.15 16.58
C GLN A 234 -2.00 0.65 17.07
N ASP A 235 -2.61 -0.31 16.34
CA ASP A 235 -3.94 -0.84 16.63
C ASP A 235 -4.16 -1.07 18.14
N GLY A 236 -5.22 -0.46 18.69
CA GLY A 236 -5.51 -0.44 20.12
C GLY A 236 -6.01 -1.77 20.70
N THR A 237 -6.34 -2.75 19.85
CA THR A 237 -6.88 -4.05 20.25
C THR A 237 -5.80 -5.05 20.70
N GLY A 238 -4.52 -4.74 20.47
CA GLY A 238 -3.41 -5.65 20.74
C GLY A 238 -2.09 -4.97 21.12
N SER A 239 -1.09 -5.79 21.42
CA SER A 239 0.31 -5.38 21.62
C SER A 239 1.25 -6.55 21.29
N ASN A 240 2.52 -6.26 21.00
CA ASN A 240 3.58 -7.26 20.81
C ASN A 240 3.29 -8.32 19.72
N SER A 241 2.62 -7.93 18.65
CA SER A 241 2.34 -8.77 17.49
C SER A 241 2.03 -7.91 16.26
N ALA A 242 1.73 -8.56 15.15
CA ALA A 242 0.94 -8.03 14.04
C ALA A 242 -0.02 -9.12 13.56
N ASN A 243 -0.97 -8.79 12.70
CA ASN A 243 -1.79 -9.78 12.00
C ASN A 243 -2.29 -9.26 10.64
N PHE A 244 -2.72 -10.19 9.78
CA PHE A 244 -3.35 -9.88 8.50
C PHE A 244 -4.62 -10.70 8.29
N SER A 245 -5.74 -10.01 8.05
CA SER A 245 -7.00 -10.60 7.61
C SER A 245 -7.13 -10.49 6.10
N THR A 246 -7.18 -11.65 5.43
CA THR A 246 -7.35 -11.73 3.97
C THR A 246 -8.73 -12.30 3.65
N PRO A 247 -9.74 -11.47 3.39
CA PRO A 247 -10.99 -11.95 2.80
C PRO A 247 -10.81 -12.22 1.30
N ALA A 248 -11.84 -12.80 0.68
CA ALA A 248 -11.86 -13.05 -0.76
C ALA A 248 -11.78 -11.73 -1.56
N ASP A 249 -11.41 -11.86 -2.83
CA ASP A 249 -11.36 -10.76 -3.81
C ASP A 249 -12.61 -9.86 -3.78
N GLY A 250 -12.40 -8.54 -3.84
CA GLY A 250 -13.47 -7.54 -3.75
C GLY A 250 -13.92 -7.14 -2.33
N ILE A 251 -13.33 -7.75 -1.29
CA ILE A 251 -13.49 -7.32 0.09
C ILE A 251 -12.13 -6.82 0.59
N ARG A 252 -12.10 -5.63 1.19
CA ARG A 252 -10.88 -5.00 1.69
C ARG A 252 -10.16 -5.89 2.72
N PRO A 253 -8.90 -6.28 2.47
CA PRO A 253 -8.06 -6.91 3.48
C PRO A 253 -7.55 -5.89 4.50
N ARG A 254 -7.08 -6.40 5.63
CA ARG A 254 -6.63 -5.57 6.75
C ARG A 254 -5.34 -6.11 7.35
N ALA A 255 -4.34 -5.25 7.46
CA ALA A 255 -3.09 -5.51 8.16
C ALA A 255 -3.05 -4.65 9.43
N GLN A 256 -2.89 -5.29 10.58
CA GLN A 256 -2.91 -4.64 11.89
C GLN A 256 -1.54 -4.75 12.54
N PHE A 257 -0.94 -3.61 12.85
CA PHE A 257 0.38 -3.50 13.46
C PHE A 257 0.27 -2.93 14.86
N PHE A 258 0.79 -3.65 15.84
CA PHE A 258 0.70 -3.24 17.24
C PHE A 258 2.01 -2.62 17.75
N VAL A 259 1.90 -1.92 18.88
CA VAL A 259 3.06 -1.44 19.64
C VAL A 259 3.68 -2.58 20.44
N TRP A 260 5.00 -2.64 20.43
CA TRP A 260 5.82 -3.59 21.19
C TRP A 260 6.26 -2.95 22.51
N THR A 261 5.79 -3.50 23.63
CA THR A 261 5.96 -2.95 24.97
C THR A 261 7.06 -3.65 25.78
N SER A 262 7.77 -4.61 25.18
CA SER A 262 8.88 -5.33 25.81
C SER A 262 10.17 -4.52 25.94
N SER A 263 10.21 -3.29 25.43
CA SER A 263 11.31 -2.34 25.59
C SER A 263 10.83 -1.03 26.22
N THR A 264 11.75 -0.25 26.78
CA THR A 264 11.46 1.10 27.27
C THR A 264 12.39 2.12 26.60
N PRO A 265 11.86 3.07 25.83
CA PRO A 265 10.48 3.19 25.35
C PRO A 265 10.00 2.00 24.51
N ALA A 266 8.68 1.91 24.34
CA ALA A 266 8.05 0.95 23.44
C ALA A 266 8.50 1.20 21.98
N ARG A 267 8.35 0.18 21.12
CA ARG A 267 8.67 0.28 19.69
C ARG A 267 7.40 0.15 18.86
N ASP A 268 7.35 0.86 17.74
CA ASP A 268 6.23 0.76 16.80
C ASP A 268 6.51 -0.35 15.78
N GLY A 269 5.63 -1.35 15.70
CA GLY A 269 5.76 -2.47 14.77
C GLY A 269 5.67 -2.04 13.30
N ALA A 270 5.01 -0.92 12.99
CA ALA A 270 4.88 -0.41 11.63
C ALA A 270 6.17 0.24 11.07
N LEU A 271 7.18 0.46 11.93
CA LEU A 271 8.51 0.91 11.52
C LEU A 271 9.45 -0.26 11.16
N ASP A 272 9.05 -1.49 11.44
CA ASP A 272 9.81 -2.69 11.09
C ASP A 272 9.30 -3.24 9.75
N ALA A 273 10.08 -3.04 8.70
CA ALA A 273 9.73 -3.47 7.35
C ALA A 273 9.60 -4.99 7.24
N GLN A 274 10.32 -5.77 8.06
CA GLN A 274 10.21 -7.23 8.03
C GLN A 274 8.86 -7.67 8.60
N ILE A 275 8.41 -7.08 9.72
CA ILE A 275 7.06 -7.34 10.25
C ILE A 275 6.00 -6.92 9.24
N VAL A 276 6.14 -5.74 8.64
CA VAL A 276 5.18 -5.23 7.66
C VAL A 276 5.05 -6.13 6.43
N LEU A 277 6.17 -6.48 5.80
CA LEU A 277 6.20 -7.33 4.61
C LEU A 277 5.80 -8.78 4.91
N HIS A 278 6.06 -9.27 6.13
CA HIS A 278 5.57 -10.57 6.60
C HIS A 278 4.05 -10.63 6.53
N GLU A 279 3.37 -9.65 7.12
CA GLU A 279 1.91 -9.60 7.12
C GLU A 279 1.35 -9.42 5.70
N PHE A 280 1.95 -8.57 4.87
CA PHE A 280 1.49 -8.43 3.48
C PHE A 280 1.60 -9.73 2.68
N THR A 281 2.63 -10.53 2.96
CA THR A 281 2.80 -11.84 2.31
C THR A 281 1.75 -12.86 2.78
N HIS A 282 1.19 -12.72 3.99
CA HIS A 282 -0.01 -13.46 4.37
C HIS A 282 -1.17 -13.14 3.41
N GLY A 283 -1.38 -11.85 3.12
CA GLY A 283 -2.32 -11.37 2.11
C GLY A 283 -2.14 -12.04 0.74
N LEU A 284 -0.93 -11.93 0.18
CA LEU A 284 -0.59 -12.53 -1.12
C LEU A 284 -0.87 -14.03 -1.17
N SER A 285 -0.36 -14.78 -0.20
CA SER A 285 -0.50 -16.24 -0.18
C SER A 285 -1.96 -16.69 -0.04
N ASN A 286 -2.74 -16.04 0.82
CA ASN A 286 -4.17 -16.33 0.98
C ASN A 286 -4.97 -15.99 -0.28
N ARG A 287 -4.72 -14.85 -0.94
CA ARG A 287 -5.42 -14.50 -2.19
C ARG A 287 -5.10 -15.49 -3.30
N LEU A 288 -3.83 -15.83 -3.50
CA LEU A 288 -3.42 -16.78 -4.53
C LEU A 288 -3.97 -18.19 -4.27
N ILE A 289 -3.92 -18.65 -3.01
CA ILE A 289 -4.32 -20.01 -2.64
C ILE A 289 -5.81 -20.05 -2.30
N GLY A 290 -6.62 -20.40 -3.30
CA GLY A 290 -8.04 -20.66 -3.10
C GLY A 290 -8.88 -19.43 -2.71
N ASN A 291 -8.43 -18.21 -3.04
CA ASN A 291 -9.16 -16.96 -2.75
C ASN A 291 -9.57 -16.84 -1.28
N ALA A 292 -8.61 -16.94 -0.36
CA ALA A 292 -8.79 -16.98 1.08
C ALA A 292 -9.45 -18.24 1.67
N THR A 293 -9.85 -19.22 0.86
CA THR A 293 -10.44 -20.49 1.37
C THR A 293 -9.45 -21.66 1.42
N GLY A 294 -8.28 -21.52 0.79
CA GLY A 294 -7.39 -22.66 0.51
C GLY A 294 -6.37 -23.02 1.59
N LEU A 295 -6.10 -22.14 2.56
CA LEU A 295 -5.10 -22.38 3.61
C LEU A 295 -5.76 -22.79 4.93
N THR A 296 -5.94 -24.09 5.14
CA THR A 296 -6.44 -24.67 6.40
C THR A 296 -5.41 -25.62 7.04
N GLY A 297 -5.44 -25.73 8.38
CA GLY A 297 -4.62 -26.70 9.13
C GLY A 297 -3.10 -26.57 8.91
N ASN A 298 -2.45 -27.67 8.50
CA ASN A 298 -0.99 -27.72 8.30
C ASN A 298 -0.50 -26.87 7.11
N MET A 299 -1.36 -26.57 6.14
CA MET A 299 -1.00 -25.72 5.00
C MET A 299 -0.81 -24.25 5.44
N ALA A 300 -1.58 -23.77 6.42
CA ALA A 300 -1.39 -22.45 7.02
C ALA A 300 -0.04 -22.33 7.78
N ARG A 301 0.48 -23.44 8.32
CA ARG A 301 1.83 -23.49 8.91
C ARG A 301 2.93 -23.40 7.86
N ASN A 302 2.75 -24.03 6.70
CA ASN A 302 3.67 -23.91 5.56
C ASN A 302 3.58 -22.52 4.88
N GLY A 303 2.40 -21.90 4.89
CA GLY A 303 2.20 -20.50 4.49
C GLY A 303 3.09 -19.54 5.30
N ARG A 304 3.22 -19.74 6.62
CA ARG A 304 4.17 -18.99 7.46
C ARG A 304 5.65 -19.16 7.05
N GLY A 305 6.03 -20.33 6.51
CA GLY A 305 7.37 -20.59 6.00
C GLY A 305 7.66 -19.86 4.68
N LEU A 306 6.71 -19.89 3.74
CA LEU A 306 6.76 -19.10 2.49
C LEU A 306 6.80 -17.60 2.78
N VAL A 307 6.01 -17.15 3.76
CA VAL A 307 5.97 -15.76 4.22
C VAL A 307 7.33 -15.30 4.74
N ARG A 308 8.01 -16.10 5.57
CA ARG A 308 9.37 -15.78 6.03
C ARG A 308 10.39 -15.78 4.89
N PHE A 309 10.29 -16.71 3.94
CA PHE A 309 11.22 -16.79 2.81
C PHE A 309 11.07 -15.59 1.85
N PHE A 310 9.84 -15.20 1.53
CA PHE A 310 9.55 -14.06 0.66
C PHE A 310 9.87 -12.72 1.36
N CYS A 311 9.54 -12.60 2.65
CA CYS A 311 9.87 -11.42 3.45
C CYS A 311 11.39 -11.19 3.54
N ILE A 312 12.18 -12.24 3.79
CA ILE A 312 13.64 -12.16 3.82
C ILE A 312 14.18 -11.88 2.41
N GLY A 313 13.61 -12.48 1.36
CA GLY A 313 14.04 -12.23 -0.02
C GLY A 313 13.72 -10.82 -0.55
N ILE A 314 12.74 -10.12 0.02
CA ILE A 314 12.36 -8.75 -0.35
C ILE A 314 13.11 -7.71 0.49
N ALA A 315 13.40 -8.02 1.76
CA ALA A 315 14.03 -7.11 2.71
C ALA A 315 15.58 -7.07 2.63
N VAL A 316 16.22 -8.12 2.10
CA VAL A 316 17.69 -8.24 1.93
C VAL A 316 18.09 -7.80 0.53
#